data_AF-A0A355S4R2-F1
#
_entry.id   AF-A0A355S4R2-F1
#
_cell.length_a   1.000
_cell.length_b   1.000
_cell.length_c   1.000
_cell.angle_alpha   90.00
_cell.angle_beta   90.00
_cell.angle_gamma   90.00
#
_symmetry.space_group_name_H-M   'P 1'
#
loop_
_entity.id
_entity.type
_entity.pdbx_description
1 polymer ?
#
loop_
_entity_poly.entity_id
_entity_poly.type
_entity_poly.pdbx_seq_one_letter_code
_entity_poly.pdbx_strand_id
1 'polypeptide(L)' 'VSSESIKKTIKDMVSSEDALKPLSDQKITDKLNKNGINISRRTVAKYREEMGIQPASKRKRF' A
#
# COMPACT_ATOMS: atom_id res chain seq x y z
N VAL A 1 16.69 -5.14 3.04
CA VAL A 1 15.60 -4.44 2.32
C VAL A 1 15.50 -3.02 2.83
N SER A 2 15.61 -2.02 1.95
CA SER A 2 15.58 -0.60 2.33
C SER A 2 14.14 -0.08 2.36
N SER A 3 13.83 0.81 3.32
CA SER A 3 12.51 1.43 3.49
C SER A 3 12.04 2.18 2.24
N GLU A 4 12.95 2.84 1.53
CA GLU A 4 12.68 3.59 0.31
C GLU A 4 12.13 2.71 -0.82
N SER A 5 12.71 1.51 -1.00
CA SER A 5 12.26 0.55 -2.01
C SER A 5 10.83 0.10 -1.74
N ILE A 6 10.50 -0.16 -0.47
CA ILE A 6 9.15 -0.55 -0.05
C ILE A 6 8.15 0.58 -0.31
N LYS A 7 8.50 1.82 0.05
CA LYS A 7 7.66 3.01 -0.22
C LYS A 7 7.37 3.16 -1.71
N LYS A 8 8.39 3.01 -2.56
CA LYS A 8 8.24 3.04 -4.02
C LYS A 8 7.28 1.95 -4.51
N THR A 9 7.47 0.70 -4.08
CA THR A 9 6.57 -0.40 -4.46
C THR A 9 5.13 -0.17 -4.01
N ILE A 10 4.91 0.35 -2.79
CA ILE A 10 3.57 0.72 -2.30
C ILE A 10 2.95 1.79 -3.19
N LYS A 11 3.71 2.84 -3.53
CA LYS A 11 3.25 3.92 -4.41
C LYS A 11 2.89 3.41 -5.80
N ASP A 12 3.69 2.53 -6.38
CA ASP A 12 3.43 1.94 -7.70
C ASP A 12 2.17 1.06 -7.68
N MET A 13 1.98 0.27 -6.60
CA MET A 13 0.77 -0.53 -6.40
C MET A 13 -0.48 0.32 -6.25
N VAL A 14 -0.39 1.43 -5.51
CA VAL A 14 -1.50 2.38 -5.34
C VAL A 14 -1.78 3.13 -6.65
N SER A 15 -0.75 3.52 -7.39
CA SER A 15 -0.92 4.24 -8.67
C SER A 15 -1.53 3.35 -9.75
N SER A 16 -1.29 2.04 -9.68
CA SER A 16 -1.85 1.05 -10.62
C SER A 16 -3.13 0.39 -10.09
N GLU A 17 -3.71 0.89 -9.00
CA GLU A 17 -4.91 0.30 -8.41
C GLU A 17 -6.18 0.69 -9.17
N ASP A 18 -7.22 -0.14 -9.01
CA ASP A 18 -8.55 0.17 -9.51
C ASP A 18 -9.24 1.18 -8.56
N ALA A 19 -9.64 2.34 -9.08
CA ALA A 19 -10.33 3.37 -8.32
C ALA A 19 -11.68 2.91 -7.75
N LEU A 20 -12.32 1.89 -8.35
CA LEU A 20 -13.56 1.27 -7.84
C LEU A 20 -13.29 0.31 -6.68
N LYS A 21 -12.07 -0.23 -6.60
CA LYS A 21 -11.63 -1.21 -5.60
C LYS A 21 -10.23 -0.87 -5.09
N PRO A 22 -10.06 0.27 -4.39
CA PRO A 22 -8.76 0.69 -3.90
C PRO A 22 -8.14 -0.37 -2.99
N LEU A 23 -6.82 -0.49 -3.04
CA LEU A 23 -6.09 -1.49 -2.27
C LEU A 23 -6.05 -1.08 -0.80
N SER A 24 -6.60 -1.94 0.05
CA SER A 24 -6.46 -1.82 1.49
C SER A 24 -5.03 -2.13 1.92
N ASP A 25 -4.63 -1.61 3.09
CA ASP A 25 -3.30 -1.87 3.66
C ASP A 25 -3.02 -3.36 3.79
N GLN A 26 -4.05 -4.16 4.08
CA GLN A 26 -3.96 -5.62 4.14
C GLN A 26 -3.60 -6.22 2.78
N LYS A 27 -4.28 -5.83 1.70
CA LYS A 27 -3.97 -6.33 0.35
C LYS A 27 -2.57 -5.93 -0.11
N ILE A 28 -2.12 -4.74 0.25
CA ILE A 28 -0.76 -4.27 -0.04
C ILE A 28 0.26 -5.13 0.71
N THR A 29 0.03 -5.39 2.00
CA THR A 29 0.84 -6.32 2.80
C THR A 29 0.89 -7.72 2.18
N ASP A 30 -0.26 -8.28 1.80
CA ASP A 30 -0.33 -9.62 1.20
C ASP A 30 0.45 -9.69 -0.12
N LYS A 31 0.36 -8.66 -0.98
CA LYS A 31 1.15 -8.56 -2.21
C LYS A 31 2.65 -8.45 -1.93
N LEU A 32 3.05 -7.64 -0.94
CA LEU A 32 4.45 -7.49 -0.56
C LEU A 32 5.01 -8.80 -0.01
N ASN A 33 4.26 -9.49 0.86
CA ASN A 33 4.65 -10.79 1.40
C ASN A 33 4.80 -11.84 0.29
N LYS A 34 3.89 -11.84 -0.71
CA LYS A 34 4.02 -12.69 -1.91
C LYS A 34 5.28 -12.40 -2.73
N ASN A 35 5.73 -11.15 -2.76
CA ASN A 35 6.98 -10.75 -3.41
C ASN A 35 8.22 -11.00 -2.53
N GLY A 36 8.09 -11.70 -1.40
CA GLY A 36 9.18 -11.98 -0.46
C GLY A 36 9.52 -10.83 0.50
N ILE A 37 8.74 -9.75 0.49
CA ILE A 37 8.92 -8.59 1.38
C ILE A 37 8.03 -8.80 2.60
N ASN A 38 8.60 -9.38 3.67
CA ASN A 38 7.86 -9.61 4.90
C ASN A 38 7.65 -8.29 5.66
N ILE A 39 6.43 -7.74 5.60
CA ILE A 39 6.10 -6.46 6.22
C ILE A 39 4.75 -6.51 6.91
N SER A 40 4.63 -5.83 8.06
CA SER A 40 3.36 -5.77 8.77
C SER A 40 2.40 -4.75 8.16
N ARG A 41 1.09 -4.98 8.30
CA ARG A 41 0.05 -4.00 7.95
C ARG A 41 0.28 -2.64 8.62
N ARG A 42 0.78 -2.62 9.86
CA ARG A 42 1.07 -1.39 10.61
C ARG A 42 2.18 -0.58 9.94
N THR A 43 3.22 -1.24 9.45
CA THR A 43 4.32 -0.58 8.73
C THR A 43 3.85 -0.02 7.39
N VAL A 44 3.02 -0.77 6.66
CA VAL A 44 2.39 -0.27 5.41
C VAL A 44 1.53 0.96 5.69
N ALA A 45 0.69 0.93 6.74
CA ALA A 45 -0.14 2.08 7.13
C ALA A 45 0.71 3.32 7.46
N LYS A 46 1.78 3.14 8.25
CA LYS A 46 2.74 4.21 8.55
C LYS A 46 3.35 4.82 7.29
N TYR A 47 3.87 3.98 6.38
CA TYR A 47 4.44 4.47 5.12
C TYR A 47 3.40 5.15 4.22
N ARG A 48 2.17 4.65 4.21
CA ARG A 48 1.07 5.25 3.46
C ARG A 48 0.74 6.65 3.99
N GLU A 49 0.71 6.84 5.31
CA GLU A 49 0.52 8.14 5.95
C GLU A 49 1.69 9.10 5.66
N GLU A 50 2.94 8.62 5.75
CA GLU A 50 4.12 9.42 5.39
C GLU A 50 4.09 9.89 3.92
N MET A 51 3.49 9.11 3.03
CA MET A 51 3.31 9.45 1.62
C MET A 51 2.05 10.30 1.34
N GLY A 52 1.24 10.61 2.36
CA GLY A 52 -0.01 11.36 2.21
C GLY A 52 -1.12 10.59 1.48
N ILE A 53 -0.99 9.28 1.32
CA ILE A 53 -1.98 8.45 0.63
C ILE A 53 -3.13 8.13 1.59
N GLN A 54 -4.35 8.51 1.20
CA GLN A 54 -5.53 8.31 2.01
C GLN A 54 -5.91 6.82 2.18
N PRO A 55 -6.71 6.46 3.20
CA PRO A 55 -7.27 5.12 3.31
C PRO A 55 -8.04 4.68 2.09
N ALA A 56 -8.00 3.38 1.78
CA ALA A 56 -8.81 2.79 0.72
C ALA A 56 -10.29 3.17 0.85
N SER A 57 -10.81 3.24 2.08
CA SER A 57 -12.19 3.67 2.37
C SER A 57 -12.52 5.08 1.89
N LYS A 58 -11.55 6.01 1.88
CA LYS A 58 -11.74 7.38 1.37
C LYS A 58 -11.46 7.50 -0.13
N ARG A 59 -10.70 6.56 -0.71
CA ARG A 59 -10.36 6.52 -2.14
C ARG A 59 -11.42 5.85 -3.01
N LYS A 60 -12.32 5.06 -2.40
CA LYS A 60 -13.38 4.35 -3.14
C LYS A 60 -14.36 5.38 -3.70
N ARG A 61 -14.38 5.55 -5.02
CA ARG A 61 -15.45 6.27 -5.71
C ARG A 61 -16.64 5.32 -5.87
N PHE A 62 -17.82 5.78 -5.46
CA PHE A 62 -19.10 5.09 -5.67
C PHE A 62 -19.62 5.38 -7.07
#